data_AF-A0A9C9KVN8-F1
#
_entry.id   AF-A0A9C9KVN8-F1
#
_cell.length_a   1.000
_cell.length_b   1.000
_cell.length_c   1.000
_cell.angle_alpha   90.00
_cell.angle_beta   90.00
_cell.angle_gamma   90.00
#
_symmetry.space_group_name_H-M   'P 1'
#
loop_
_entity.id
_entity.type
_entity.pdbx_description
1 polymer ?
#
loop_
_entity_poly.entity_id
_entity_poly.type
_entity_poly.pdbx_seq_one_letter_code
_entity_poly.pdbx_strand_id
1 'polypeptide(L)'
;MVTGFLLPGAGFFKESLERYYKIKISDKNLTASIGLYNKIRKLIRILYRMRGGNKPKLLSSELMDVLVAGEVLPPEDFLPLLEEVIEEIDSRRDTAVKPGSIRILVWDSILDHPHLYRLIEEAGGQVVSDDTCLGERFWNKDVPVTEDPFTGLKEHYLLNFQCPRIDRGAGIQRFVYLKEMVDKYRVQGVIGYVMAFCDPHKFDYPDLRDYLANEDVPTLLIDDDYSLQTSGSISTRLQAFIEMLSEKVIHN
;
A
#
# COMPACT_ATOMS: atom_id res chain seq x y z
N MET A 1 16.49 -15.62 -17.00
CA MET A 1 16.43 -14.91 -18.30
C MET A 1 16.02 -13.45 -18.14
N VAL A 2 15.08 -13.12 -17.24
CA VAL A 2 14.62 -11.72 -16.98
C VAL A 2 15.68 -10.86 -16.27
N THR A 3 16.48 -11.41 -15.35
CA THR A 3 17.49 -10.66 -14.58
C THR A 3 18.65 -10.07 -15.39
N GLY A 4 18.97 -10.66 -16.55
CA GLY A 4 20.10 -10.22 -17.39
C GLY A 4 19.84 -8.93 -18.17
N PHE A 5 18.57 -8.57 -18.41
CA PHE A 5 18.19 -7.39 -19.19
C PHE A 5 17.92 -6.15 -18.33
N LEU A 6 17.57 -6.35 -17.06
CA LEU A 6 17.07 -5.28 -16.19
C LEU A 6 18.15 -4.36 -15.63
N LEU A 7 19.33 -4.88 -15.31
CA LEU A 7 20.48 -4.07 -14.86
C LEU A 7 20.98 -3.11 -15.97
N PRO A 8 21.15 -3.57 -17.23
CA PRO A 8 21.46 -2.68 -18.35
C PRO A 8 20.46 -1.52 -18.52
N GLY A 9 19.16 -1.79 -18.34
CA GLY A 9 18.11 -0.77 -18.44
C GLY A 9 18.24 0.34 -17.39
N ALA A 10 18.50 -0.03 -16.13
CA ALA A 10 18.68 0.94 -15.06
C ALA A 10 19.97 1.78 -15.24
N GLY A 11 21.06 1.16 -15.72
CA GLY A 11 22.29 1.85 -16.09
C GLY A 11 22.06 2.85 -17.22
N PHE A 12 21.36 2.44 -18.29
CA PHE A 12 21.00 3.33 -19.40
C PHE A 12 20.16 4.53 -18.96
N PHE A 13 19.22 4.32 -18.04
CA PHE A 13 18.40 5.40 -17.48
C PHE A 13 19.25 6.41 -16.70
N LYS A 14 20.13 5.93 -15.81
CA LYS A 14 21.09 6.78 -15.08
C LYS A 14 21.92 7.62 -16.05
N GLU A 15 22.53 7.00 -17.06
CA GLU A 15 23.37 7.72 -18.03
C GLU A 15 22.58 8.77 -18.82
N SER A 16 21.31 8.50 -19.11
CA SER A 16 20.42 9.45 -19.79
C SER A 16 20.14 10.68 -18.92
N LEU A 17 19.91 10.49 -17.61
CA LEU A 17 19.77 11.58 -16.66
C LEU A 17 21.06 12.39 -16.52
N GLU A 18 22.21 11.72 -16.40
CA GLU A 18 23.52 12.39 -16.34
C GLU A 18 23.77 13.28 -17.57
N ARG A 19 23.44 12.79 -18.77
CA ARG A 19 23.57 13.57 -20.02
C ARG A 19 22.61 14.76 -20.06
N TYR A 20 21.35 14.56 -19.67
CA TYR A 20 20.33 15.60 -19.72
C TYR A 20 20.63 16.75 -18.74
N TYR A 21 20.91 16.41 -17.48
CA TYR A 21 21.18 17.38 -16.42
C TYR A 21 22.64 17.84 -16.36
N LYS A 22 23.54 17.22 -17.14
CA LYS A 22 24.98 17.50 -17.14
C LYS A 22 25.62 17.33 -15.76
N ILE A 23 25.16 16.32 -15.01
CA ILE A 23 25.68 15.95 -13.69
C ILE A 23 26.27 14.55 -13.72
N LYS A 24 27.03 14.20 -12.68
CA LYS A 24 27.43 12.81 -12.41
C LYS A 24 26.68 12.27 -11.21
N ILE A 25 26.11 11.08 -11.38
CA ILE A 25 25.43 10.33 -10.34
C ILE A 25 26.40 9.22 -9.92
N SER A 26 27.09 9.41 -8.80
CA SER A 26 28.00 8.37 -8.31
C SER A 26 27.24 7.27 -7.57
N ASP A 27 27.84 6.09 -7.45
CA ASP A 27 27.27 5.01 -6.64
C ASP A 27 27.11 5.45 -5.17
N LYS A 28 28.01 6.30 -4.67
CA LYS A 28 27.88 6.94 -3.36
C LYS A 28 26.61 7.80 -3.25
N ASN A 29 26.24 8.53 -4.30
CA ASN A 29 24.99 9.30 -4.31
C ASN A 29 23.77 8.36 -4.25
N LEU A 30 23.79 7.27 -5.03
CA LEU A 30 22.71 6.27 -5.04
C LEU A 30 22.57 5.58 -3.68
N THR A 31 23.68 5.12 -3.08
CA THR A 31 23.67 4.50 -1.76
C THR A 31 23.14 5.45 -0.68
N ALA A 32 23.53 6.73 -0.72
CA ALA A 32 23.01 7.73 0.21
C ALA A 32 21.50 7.92 0.05
N SER A 33 21.00 8.02 -1.19
CA SER A 33 19.57 8.13 -1.48
C SER A 33 18.78 6.88 -1.05
N ILE A 34 19.30 5.68 -1.33
CA ILE A 34 18.71 4.42 -0.83
C ILE A 34 18.59 4.46 0.70
N GLY A 35 19.65 4.89 1.39
CA GLY A 35 19.65 5.04 2.84
C GLY A 35 18.58 6.02 3.33
N LEU A 36 18.42 7.17 2.66
CA LEU A 36 17.39 8.15 2.98
C LEU A 36 15.97 7.58 2.83
N TYR A 37 15.66 6.99 1.68
CA TYR A 37 14.35 6.37 1.45
C TYR A 37 14.07 5.20 2.41
N ASN A 38 15.08 4.41 2.78
CA ASN A 38 14.90 3.33 3.76
C ASN A 38 14.59 3.85 5.17
N LYS A 39 15.10 5.03 5.56
CA LYS A 39 14.67 5.70 6.80
C LYS A 39 13.19 6.08 6.73
N ILE A 40 12.76 6.69 5.63
CA ILE A 40 11.36 7.06 5.39
C ILE A 40 10.46 5.81 5.44
N ARG A 41 10.82 4.74 4.72
CA ARG A 41 10.09 3.46 4.75
C ARG A 41 9.94 2.91 6.16
N LYS A 42 11.02 2.96 6.97
CA LYS A 42 10.97 2.52 8.37
C LYS A 42 9.97 3.32 9.19
N LEU A 43 9.94 4.64 9.01
CA LEU A 43 8.99 5.53 9.69
C LEU A 43 7.55 5.31 9.21
N ILE A 44 7.31 5.15 7.91
CA ILE A 44 5.98 4.80 7.39
C ILE A 44 5.51 3.45 7.97
N ARG A 45 6.38 2.45 8.09
CA ARG A 45 6.03 1.19 8.78
C ARG A 45 5.64 1.39 10.25
N ILE A 46 6.13 2.43 10.92
CA ILE A 46 5.65 2.82 12.27
C ILE A 46 4.21 3.32 12.16
N LEU A 47 3.91 4.22 11.22
CA LEU A 47 2.55 4.72 10.99
C LEU A 47 1.56 3.60 10.66
N TYR A 48 1.95 2.61 9.85
CA TYR A 48 1.12 1.41 9.60
C TYR A 48 0.80 0.63 10.88
N ARG A 49 1.75 0.55 11.84
CA ARG A 49 1.47 -0.05 13.16
C ARG A 49 0.59 0.85 14.04
N MET A 50 0.73 2.17 13.94
CA MET A 50 -0.12 3.13 14.63
C MET A 50 -1.55 3.14 14.09
N ARG A 51 -1.75 2.83 12.80
CA ARG A 51 -3.07 2.68 12.18
C ARG A 51 -3.68 1.29 12.43
N GLY A 52 -2.91 0.23 12.22
CA GLY A 52 -3.39 -1.15 12.22
C GLY A 52 -3.18 -1.92 13.53
N GLY A 53 -2.56 -1.33 14.55
CA GLY A 53 -2.25 -2.00 15.81
C GLY A 53 -3.46 -2.22 16.74
N ASN A 54 -3.20 -2.73 17.96
CA ASN A 54 -4.23 -2.99 18.97
C ASN A 54 -4.88 -1.71 19.55
N LYS A 55 -4.16 -0.58 19.51
CA LYS A 55 -4.62 0.73 19.97
C LYS A 55 -4.39 1.74 18.85
N PRO A 56 -5.24 1.75 17.81
CA PRO A 56 -5.01 2.56 16.64
C PRO A 56 -5.11 4.05 16.99
N LYS A 57 -4.06 4.81 16.71
CA LYS A 57 -3.96 6.27 16.98
C LYS A 57 -4.09 7.13 15.72
N LEU A 58 -4.18 6.48 14.56
CA LEU A 58 -4.16 7.11 13.25
C LEU A 58 -5.34 6.60 12.42
N LEU A 59 -6.13 7.52 11.86
CA LEU A 59 -7.13 7.18 10.85
C LEU A 59 -6.45 6.81 9.53
N SER A 60 -7.14 6.03 8.72
CA SER A 60 -6.62 5.57 7.43
C SER A 60 -6.61 6.69 6.42
N SER A 61 -7.62 7.57 6.47
CA SER A 61 -7.68 8.80 5.69
C SER A 61 -6.51 9.73 6.00
N GLU A 62 -6.16 9.93 7.28
CA GLU A 62 -4.97 10.70 7.70
C GLU A 62 -3.67 10.08 7.17
N LEU A 63 -3.50 8.75 7.26
CA LEU A 63 -2.32 8.10 6.70
C LEU A 63 -2.23 8.32 5.18
N MET A 64 -3.35 8.25 4.45
CA MET A 64 -3.34 8.51 3.01
C MET A 64 -2.84 9.92 2.68
N ASP A 65 -3.26 10.94 3.43
CA ASP A 65 -2.74 12.31 3.25
C ASP A 65 -1.22 12.38 3.44
N VAL A 66 -0.67 11.66 4.44
CA VAL A 66 0.78 11.57 4.67
C VAL A 66 1.50 10.86 3.51
N LEU A 67 0.94 9.76 3.01
CA LEU A 67 1.54 9.00 1.90
C LEU A 67 1.57 9.83 0.61
N VAL A 68 0.50 10.55 0.31
CA VAL A 68 0.42 11.46 -0.85
C VAL A 68 1.47 12.57 -0.74
N ALA A 69 1.65 13.17 0.45
CA ALA A 69 2.70 14.16 0.66
C ALA A 69 4.10 13.58 0.40
N GLY A 70 4.34 12.32 0.79
CA GLY A 70 5.60 11.61 0.57
C GLY A 70 5.93 11.30 -0.90
N GLU A 71 4.93 11.29 -1.79
CA GLU A 71 5.12 11.13 -3.23
C GLU A 71 5.44 12.46 -3.94
N VAL A 72 5.10 13.60 -3.34
CA VAL A 72 5.21 14.93 -3.97
C VAL A 72 6.41 15.71 -3.45
N LEU A 73 6.73 15.59 -2.16
CA LEU A 73 7.81 16.33 -1.53
C LEU A 73 9.18 15.67 -1.79
N PRO A 74 10.27 16.47 -1.90
CA PRO A 74 11.62 15.93 -1.85
C PRO A 74 11.82 15.11 -0.56
N PRO A 75 12.50 13.95 -0.61
CA PRO A 75 12.65 13.08 0.55
C PRO A 75 13.40 13.74 1.71
N GLU A 76 14.28 14.70 1.42
CA GLU A 76 15.00 15.49 2.42
C GLU A 76 14.08 16.42 3.22
N ASP A 77 13.01 16.91 2.58
CA ASP A 77 12.00 17.77 3.20
C ASP A 77 10.90 16.93 3.87
N PHE A 78 10.54 15.80 3.27
CA PHE A 78 9.51 14.92 3.80
C PHE A 78 9.93 14.22 5.09
N LEU A 79 11.19 13.78 5.20
CA LEU A 79 11.67 13.04 6.36
C LEU A 79 11.44 13.78 7.70
N PRO A 80 11.87 15.05 7.90
CA PRO A 80 11.64 15.74 9.17
C PRO A 80 10.14 15.96 9.44
N LEU A 81 9.33 16.27 8.41
CA LEU A 81 7.88 16.40 8.58
C LEU A 81 7.23 15.08 9.01
N LEU A 82 7.70 13.95 8.47
CA LEU A 82 7.23 12.62 8.85
C LEU A 82 7.59 12.29 10.31
N GLU A 83 8.75 12.72 10.78
CA GLU A 83 9.16 12.59 12.19
C GLU A 83 8.22 13.40 13.10
N GLU A 84 7.94 14.67 12.76
CA GLU A 84 6.99 15.52 13.50
C GLU A 84 5.57 14.91 13.54
N VAL A 85 5.08 14.38 12.40
CA VAL A 85 3.78 13.71 12.33
C VAL A 85 3.72 12.48 13.25
N ILE A 86 4.79 11.68 13.29
CA ILE A 86 4.86 10.52 14.19
C ILE A 86 4.82 10.94 15.66
N GLU A 87 5.54 12.00 16.03
CA GLU A 87 5.53 12.54 17.39
C GLU A 87 4.15 13.07 17.78
N GLU A 88 3.49 13.81 16.88
CA GLU A 88 2.13 14.30 17.11
C GLU A 88 1.16 13.13 17.35
N ILE A 89 1.17 12.13 16.47
CA ILE A 89 0.30 10.94 16.58
C ILE A 89 0.61 10.16 17.85
N ASP A 90 1.87 9.99 18.24
CA ASP A 90 2.20 9.25 19.45
C ASP A 90 1.78 9.99 20.73
N SER A 91 1.74 11.32 20.70
CA SER A 91 1.26 12.14 21.82
C SER A 91 -0.25 12.01 22.06
N ARG A 92 -1.01 11.51 21.08
CA ARG A 92 -2.47 11.29 21.21
C ARG A 92 -2.76 10.26 22.31
N ARG A 93 -3.69 10.62 23.20
CA ARG A 93 -4.10 9.78 24.35
C ARG A 93 -5.13 8.71 23.96
N ASP A 94 -6.08 9.10 23.10
CA ASP A 94 -7.22 8.28 22.74
C ASP A 94 -6.98 7.51 21.44
N THR A 95 -7.77 6.45 21.23
CA THR A 95 -7.78 5.76 19.94
C THR A 95 -8.47 6.64 18.91
N ALA A 96 -7.93 6.71 17.70
CA ALA A 96 -8.55 7.47 16.61
C ALA A 96 -9.79 6.76 16.05
N VAL A 97 -9.88 5.45 16.26
CA VAL A 97 -10.92 4.59 15.67
C VAL A 97 -11.98 4.23 16.71
N LYS A 98 -13.23 4.11 16.26
CA LYS A 98 -14.37 3.72 17.09
C LYS A 98 -14.21 2.26 17.57
N PRO A 99 -14.53 1.96 18.84
CA PRO A 99 -14.58 0.58 19.31
C PRO A 99 -15.54 -0.27 18.47
N GLY A 100 -15.12 -1.48 18.11
CA GLY A 100 -15.93 -2.41 17.32
C GLY A 100 -15.87 -2.20 15.80
N SER A 101 -15.08 -1.24 15.30
CA SER A 101 -14.89 -1.06 13.86
C SER A 101 -14.36 -2.33 13.17
N ILE A 102 -14.93 -2.65 12.01
CA ILE A 102 -14.54 -3.82 11.22
C ILE A 102 -13.20 -3.57 10.53
N ARG A 103 -12.27 -4.51 10.67
CA ARG A 103 -10.89 -4.39 10.17
C ARG A 103 -10.83 -4.76 8.69
N ILE A 104 -10.54 -3.78 7.86
CA ILE A 104 -10.54 -3.89 6.40
C ILE A 104 -9.11 -3.83 5.86
N LEU A 105 -8.83 -4.63 4.84
CA LEU A 105 -7.70 -4.41 3.94
C LEU A 105 -8.21 -3.87 2.61
N VAL A 106 -7.61 -2.79 2.11
CA VAL A 106 -7.90 -2.27 0.77
C VAL A 106 -6.90 -2.85 -0.22
N TRP A 107 -7.38 -3.46 -1.29
CA TRP A 107 -6.56 -3.92 -2.40
C TRP A 107 -6.91 -3.11 -3.65
N ASP A 108 -5.92 -2.48 -4.26
CA ASP A 108 -6.18 -1.55 -5.37
C ASP A 108 -4.98 -1.37 -6.30
N SER A 109 -5.25 -0.76 -7.45
CA SER A 109 -4.29 -0.13 -8.33
C SER A 109 -3.73 1.17 -7.74
N ILE A 110 -4.44 2.29 -7.92
CA ILE A 110 -3.99 3.61 -7.49
C ILE A 110 -5.13 4.34 -6.77
N LEU A 111 -4.82 4.77 -5.55
CA LEU A 111 -5.64 5.64 -4.72
C LEU A 111 -4.70 6.68 -4.13
N ASP A 112 -4.75 7.90 -4.64
CA ASP A 112 -3.92 9.03 -4.21
C ASP A 112 -4.72 10.05 -3.38
N HIS A 113 -5.79 9.58 -2.74
CA HIS A 113 -6.69 10.46 -2.02
C HIS A 113 -7.52 9.75 -0.94
N PRO A 114 -7.91 10.45 0.14
CA PRO A 114 -8.47 9.82 1.32
C PRO A 114 -9.97 9.48 1.26
N HIS A 115 -10.73 9.83 0.22
CA HIS A 115 -12.21 9.71 0.30
C HIS A 115 -12.71 8.29 0.42
N LEU A 116 -12.17 7.32 -0.32
CA LEU A 116 -12.58 5.91 -0.15
C LEU A 116 -12.35 5.46 1.29
N TYR A 117 -11.23 5.83 1.89
CA TYR A 117 -10.91 5.53 3.29
C TYR A 117 -11.92 6.19 4.24
N ARG A 118 -12.29 7.45 3.99
CA ARG A 118 -13.35 8.15 4.75
C ARG A 118 -14.70 7.47 4.62
N LEU A 119 -15.10 7.04 3.43
CA LEU A 119 -16.37 6.32 3.21
C LEU A 119 -16.38 4.97 3.97
N ILE A 120 -15.25 4.26 3.99
CA ILE A 120 -15.11 3.02 4.78
C ILE A 120 -15.22 3.32 6.28
N GLU A 121 -14.57 4.38 6.76
CA GLU A 121 -14.60 4.83 8.16
C GLU A 121 -16.02 5.26 8.60
N GLU A 122 -16.73 5.99 7.74
CA GLU A 122 -18.12 6.40 7.94
C GLU A 122 -19.08 5.21 8.01
N ALA A 123 -18.84 4.17 7.19
CA ALA A 123 -19.60 2.93 7.20
C ALA A 123 -19.29 2.01 8.40
N GLY A 124 -18.36 2.40 9.28
CA GLY A 124 -18.01 1.65 10.49
C GLY A 124 -16.81 0.71 10.33
N GLY A 125 -16.14 0.75 9.18
CA GLY A 125 -14.90 0.03 8.94
C GLY A 125 -13.68 0.80 9.45
N GLN A 126 -12.55 0.11 9.50
CA GLN A 126 -11.22 0.66 9.75
C GLN A 126 -10.26 0.00 8.77
N VAL A 127 -9.61 0.77 7.91
CA VAL A 127 -8.58 0.21 7.05
C VAL A 127 -7.29 0.01 7.84
N VAL A 128 -6.94 -1.25 8.11
CA VAL A 128 -5.80 -1.59 8.97
C VAL A 128 -4.52 -1.81 8.15
N SER A 129 -4.67 -2.22 6.90
CA SER A 129 -3.61 -2.47 5.92
C SER A 129 -4.14 -2.15 4.51
N ASP A 130 -3.24 -1.91 3.56
CA ASP A 130 -3.62 -1.67 2.18
C ASP A 130 -2.51 -2.15 1.22
N ASP A 131 -2.92 -2.77 0.13
CA ASP A 131 -2.05 -3.23 -0.94
C ASP A 131 -2.34 -2.43 -2.21
N THR A 132 -1.84 -1.20 -2.24
CA THR A 132 -2.02 -0.22 -3.33
C THR A 132 -0.67 0.32 -3.82
N CYS A 133 -0.63 1.05 -4.94
CA CYS A 133 0.64 1.61 -5.44
C CYS A 133 1.30 2.63 -4.53
N LEU A 134 0.53 3.39 -3.73
CA LEU A 134 1.07 4.36 -2.75
C LEU A 134 1.16 3.76 -1.33
N GLY A 135 0.64 2.54 -1.18
CA GLY A 135 0.35 1.90 0.09
C GLY A 135 1.44 1.01 0.66
N GLU A 136 1.04 0.00 1.45
CA GLU A 136 1.99 -0.89 2.16
C GLU A 136 2.86 -1.61 1.14
N ARG A 137 2.34 -1.93 -0.06
CA ARG A 137 3.08 -2.54 -1.18
C ARG A 137 4.40 -1.81 -1.46
N PHE A 138 4.42 -0.48 -1.42
CA PHE A 138 5.59 0.35 -1.72
C PHE A 138 6.50 0.56 -0.51
N TRP A 139 5.93 0.71 0.69
CA TRP A 139 6.68 1.12 1.88
C TRP A 139 7.12 -0.04 2.81
N ASN A 140 6.56 -1.24 2.65
CA ASN A 140 6.71 -2.34 3.63
C ASN A 140 8.09 -3.01 3.64
N LYS A 141 8.93 -2.82 2.61
CA LYS A 141 10.26 -3.43 2.55
C LYS A 141 11.32 -2.40 2.24
N ASP A 142 12.48 -2.53 2.86
CA ASP A 142 13.64 -1.71 2.52
C ASP A 142 14.26 -2.18 1.20
N VAL A 143 14.95 -1.28 0.52
CA VAL A 143 15.86 -1.63 -0.59
C VAL A 143 17.15 -2.17 0.04
N PRO A 144 17.62 -3.38 -0.30
CA PRO A 144 18.87 -3.92 0.21
C PRO A 144 20.05 -2.98 -0.09
N VAL A 145 20.91 -2.75 0.90
CA VAL A 145 22.15 -1.98 0.72
C VAL A 145 23.25 -2.95 0.28
N THR A 146 23.61 -2.86 -0.99
CA THR A 146 24.59 -3.74 -1.66
C THR A 146 25.81 -2.94 -2.12
N GLU A 147 26.90 -3.63 -2.48
CA GLU A 147 28.11 -2.99 -3.01
C GLU A 147 27.84 -2.22 -4.32
N ASP A 148 27.14 -2.86 -5.27
CA ASP A 148 26.53 -2.21 -6.42
C ASP A 148 25.08 -1.79 -6.07
N PRO A 149 24.75 -0.48 -6.02
CA PRO A 149 23.40 -0.02 -5.67
C PRO A 149 22.30 -0.52 -6.62
N PHE A 150 22.63 -0.77 -7.89
CA PHE A 150 21.65 -1.29 -8.85
C PHE A 150 21.20 -2.70 -8.54
N THR A 151 22.05 -3.50 -7.91
CA THR A 151 21.69 -4.85 -7.47
C THR A 151 20.57 -4.80 -6.44
N GLY A 152 20.69 -3.97 -5.40
CA GLY A 152 19.63 -3.78 -4.40
C GLY A 152 18.33 -3.22 -4.99
N LEU A 153 18.42 -2.22 -5.88
CA LEU A 153 17.25 -1.66 -6.57
C LEU A 153 16.52 -2.72 -7.42
N LYS A 154 17.26 -3.54 -8.18
CA LYS A 154 16.70 -4.65 -8.97
C LYS A 154 15.98 -5.65 -8.08
N GLU A 155 16.61 -6.07 -6.99
CA GLU A 155 16.00 -7.02 -6.05
C GLU A 155 14.70 -6.48 -5.48
N HIS A 156 14.69 -5.23 -5.05
CA HIS A 156 13.50 -4.62 -4.47
C HIS A 156 12.37 -4.43 -5.50
N TYR A 157 12.62 -3.67 -6.57
CA TYR A 157 11.57 -3.20 -7.48
C TYR A 157 11.15 -4.22 -8.55
N LEU A 158 12.03 -5.16 -8.93
CA LEU A 158 11.78 -6.03 -10.08
C LEU A 158 11.55 -7.48 -9.67
N LEU A 159 12.20 -7.93 -8.58
CA LEU A 159 12.05 -9.30 -8.10
C LEU A 159 11.03 -9.42 -6.98
N ASN A 160 11.01 -8.49 -6.03
CA ASN A 160 10.22 -8.63 -4.81
C ASN A 160 8.94 -7.77 -4.76
N PHE A 161 8.77 -6.82 -5.68
CA PHE A 161 7.62 -5.92 -5.70
C PHE A 161 6.34 -6.63 -6.20
N GLN A 162 5.31 -6.71 -5.37
CA GLN A 162 4.09 -7.51 -5.64
C GLN A 162 3.03 -6.71 -6.40
N CYS A 163 3.36 -6.20 -7.59
CA CYS A 163 2.40 -5.47 -8.42
C CYS A 163 1.79 -6.39 -9.50
N PRO A 164 0.46 -6.29 -9.77
CA PRO A 164 -0.19 -6.96 -10.90
C PRO A 164 0.43 -6.69 -12.27
N ARG A 165 1.19 -5.60 -12.42
CA ARG A 165 1.93 -5.26 -13.65
C ARG A 165 3.14 -6.16 -13.92
N ILE A 166 3.58 -6.96 -12.95
CA ILE A 166 4.68 -7.91 -13.13
C ILE A 166 4.05 -9.30 -13.25
N ASP A 167 4.19 -9.91 -14.43
CA ASP A 167 3.83 -11.30 -14.63
C ASP A 167 4.76 -12.20 -13.79
N ARG A 168 4.16 -13.01 -12.94
CA ARG A 168 4.84 -13.96 -12.03
C ARG A 168 4.45 -15.41 -12.33
N GLY A 169 3.87 -15.65 -13.51
CA GLY A 169 3.31 -16.93 -13.90
C GLY A 169 1.89 -17.12 -13.39
N ALA A 170 1.29 -18.24 -13.76
CA ALA A 170 -0.08 -18.58 -13.43
C ALA A 170 -0.23 -19.07 -11.98
N GLY A 171 -1.43 -18.85 -11.42
CA GLY A 171 -1.89 -19.48 -10.18
C GLY A 171 -1.91 -18.56 -8.96
N ILE A 172 -2.64 -19.01 -7.95
CA ILE A 172 -2.98 -18.25 -6.74
C ILE A 172 -1.82 -18.00 -5.77
N GLN A 173 -0.68 -18.68 -5.95
CA GLN A 173 0.47 -18.60 -5.03
C GLN A 173 1.07 -17.19 -4.95
N ARG A 174 0.84 -16.34 -5.96
CA ARG A 174 1.24 -14.93 -5.92
C ARG A 174 0.57 -14.15 -4.80
N PHE A 175 -0.57 -14.61 -4.27
CA PHE A 175 -1.34 -13.90 -3.24
C PHE A 175 -1.00 -14.34 -1.81
N VAL A 176 -0.02 -15.22 -1.61
CA VAL A 176 0.41 -15.66 -0.26
C VAL A 176 0.79 -14.48 0.63
N TYR A 177 1.41 -13.44 0.09
CA TYR A 177 1.75 -12.23 0.87
C TYR A 177 0.51 -11.50 1.40
N LEU A 178 -0.64 -11.57 0.71
CA LEU A 178 -1.88 -10.96 1.20
C LEU A 178 -2.44 -11.74 2.38
N LYS A 179 -2.30 -13.07 2.42
CA LYS A 179 -2.66 -13.85 3.60
C LYS A 179 -1.80 -13.47 4.81
N GLU A 180 -0.50 -13.28 4.61
CA GLU A 180 0.38 -12.77 5.66
C GLU A 180 -0.07 -11.40 6.19
N MET A 181 -0.52 -10.50 5.31
CA MET A 181 -1.10 -9.20 5.69
C MET A 181 -2.42 -9.35 6.43
N VAL A 182 -3.31 -10.23 5.96
CA VAL A 182 -4.59 -10.55 6.61
C VAL A 182 -4.36 -11.01 8.05
N ASP A 183 -3.41 -11.93 8.26
CA ASP A 183 -3.11 -12.46 9.59
C ASP A 183 -2.44 -11.42 10.49
N LYS A 184 -1.42 -10.73 9.97
CA LYS A 184 -0.66 -9.70 10.69
C LYS A 184 -1.57 -8.62 11.24
N TYR A 185 -2.55 -8.18 10.45
CA TYR A 185 -3.47 -7.11 10.81
C TYR A 185 -4.87 -7.60 11.23
N ARG A 186 -5.09 -8.91 11.38
CA ARG A 186 -6.40 -9.49 11.76
C ARG A 186 -7.54 -8.92 10.92
N VAL A 187 -7.35 -8.95 9.60
CA VAL A 187 -8.30 -8.43 8.63
C VAL A 187 -9.56 -9.30 8.64
N GLN A 188 -10.72 -8.65 8.62
CA GLN A 188 -12.03 -9.29 8.63
C GLN A 188 -12.71 -9.25 7.25
N GLY A 189 -12.29 -8.36 6.37
CA GLY A 189 -12.74 -8.31 4.98
C GLY A 189 -11.78 -7.53 4.09
N VAL A 190 -11.79 -7.84 2.80
CA VAL A 190 -10.97 -7.17 1.80
C VAL A 190 -11.88 -6.39 0.85
N ILE A 191 -11.55 -5.12 0.63
CA ILE A 191 -12.22 -4.28 -0.35
C ILE A 191 -11.27 -4.10 -1.52
N GLY A 192 -11.60 -4.73 -2.65
CA GLY A 192 -10.96 -4.48 -3.92
C GLY A 192 -11.54 -3.21 -4.53
N TYR A 193 -10.77 -2.14 -4.61
CA TYR A 193 -11.13 -0.97 -5.43
C TYR A 193 -10.32 -1.07 -6.72
N VAL A 194 -10.99 -1.16 -7.86
CA VAL A 194 -10.33 -1.33 -9.15
C VAL A 194 -10.82 -0.26 -10.08
N MET A 195 -9.89 0.60 -10.50
CA MET A 195 -10.15 1.60 -11.51
C MET A 195 -10.61 0.96 -12.82
N ALA A 196 -11.59 1.58 -13.47
CA ALA A 196 -12.02 1.22 -14.81
C ALA A 196 -10.80 1.15 -15.74
N PHE A 197 -10.76 0.09 -16.57
CA PHE A 197 -9.67 -0.17 -17.51
C PHE A 197 -8.29 -0.44 -16.89
N CYS A 198 -8.20 -0.71 -15.58
CA CYS A 198 -6.97 -1.26 -15.00
C CYS A 198 -6.88 -2.77 -15.24
N ASP A 199 -6.59 -3.16 -16.48
CA ASP A 199 -6.56 -4.56 -16.92
C ASP A 199 -5.72 -5.47 -16.01
N PRO A 200 -4.49 -5.10 -15.58
CA PRO A 200 -3.69 -6.00 -14.73
C PRO A 200 -4.38 -6.36 -13.41
N HIS A 201 -5.04 -5.40 -12.76
CA HIS A 201 -5.77 -5.66 -11.52
C HIS A 201 -7.09 -6.41 -11.81
N LYS A 202 -7.79 -6.10 -12.90
CA LYS A 202 -9.00 -6.86 -13.29
C LYS A 202 -8.70 -8.31 -13.65
N PHE A 203 -7.55 -8.61 -14.24
CA PHE A 203 -7.10 -9.97 -14.51
C PHE A 203 -6.70 -10.73 -13.25
N ASP A 204 -6.04 -10.07 -12.29
CA ASP A 204 -5.66 -10.69 -11.01
C ASP A 204 -6.87 -10.91 -10.08
N TYR A 205 -7.92 -10.10 -10.17
CA TYR A 205 -9.00 -10.07 -9.19
C TYR A 205 -9.76 -11.41 -9.04
N PRO A 206 -10.13 -12.16 -10.11
CA PRO A 206 -10.79 -13.46 -9.96
C PRO A 206 -9.95 -14.45 -9.14
N ASP A 207 -8.65 -14.58 -9.47
CA ASP A 207 -7.75 -15.50 -8.76
C ASP A 207 -7.53 -15.04 -7.31
N LEU A 208 -7.44 -13.72 -7.08
CA LEU A 208 -7.34 -13.13 -5.74
C LEU A 208 -8.60 -13.44 -4.91
N ARG A 209 -9.78 -13.22 -5.48
CA ARG A 209 -11.06 -13.48 -4.82
C ARG A 209 -11.16 -14.95 -4.43
N ASP A 210 -10.83 -15.85 -5.35
CA ASP A 210 -10.92 -17.28 -5.11
C ASP A 210 -9.88 -17.73 -4.07
N TYR A 211 -8.68 -17.14 -4.07
CA TYR A 211 -7.68 -17.35 -3.02
C TYR A 211 -8.19 -16.91 -1.64
N LEU A 212 -8.70 -15.68 -1.51
CA LEU A 212 -9.19 -15.14 -0.24
C LEU A 212 -10.44 -15.88 0.26
N ALA A 213 -11.31 -16.33 -0.65
CA ALA A 213 -12.46 -17.16 -0.30
C ALA A 213 -12.03 -18.51 0.30
N ASN A 214 -10.99 -19.15 -0.23
CA ASN A 214 -10.42 -20.38 0.35
C ASN A 214 -9.79 -20.17 1.73
N GLU A 215 -9.41 -18.93 2.04
CA GLU A 215 -8.89 -18.52 3.35
C GLU A 215 -9.99 -17.94 4.27
N ASP A 216 -11.27 -18.11 3.91
CA ASP A 216 -12.45 -17.62 4.65
C ASP A 216 -12.54 -16.09 4.82
N VAL A 217 -11.85 -15.33 3.95
CA VAL A 217 -11.82 -13.86 3.95
C VAL A 217 -12.82 -13.30 2.93
N PRO A 218 -13.93 -12.68 3.35
CA PRO A 218 -14.90 -12.10 2.43
C PRO A 218 -14.31 -10.92 1.66
N THR A 219 -14.72 -10.78 0.41
CA THR A 219 -14.24 -9.72 -0.50
C THR A 219 -15.39 -8.93 -1.11
N LEU A 220 -15.23 -7.61 -1.23
CA LEU A 220 -16.10 -6.73 -2.02
C LEU A 220 -15.29 -6.10 -3.16
N LEU A 221 -15.78 -6.17 -4.41
CA LEU A 221 -15.22 -5.43 -5.53
C LEU A 221 -15.98 -4.12 -5.76
N ILE A 222 -15.28 -3.00 -5.79
CA ILE A 222 -15.77 -1.72 -6.29
C ILE A 222 -15.04 -1.44 -7.61
N ASP A 223 -15.80 -1.37 -8.70
CA ASP A 223 -15.34 -0.95 -10.02
C ASP A 223 -15.82 0.49 -10.24
N ASP A 224 -14.89 1.44 -10.34
CA ASP A 224 -15.18 2.88 -10.46
C ASP A 224 -14.24 3.51 -11.50
N ASP A 225 -14.68 4.58 -12.15
CA ASP A 225 -13.92 5.29 -13.17
C ASP A 225 -12.93 6.33 -12.59
N TYR A 226 -12.64 6.24 -11.29
CA TYR A 226 -11.82 7.17 -10.50
C TYR A 226 -12.49 8.50 -10.19
N SER A 227 -13.64 8.80 -10.79
CA SER A 227 -14.32 10.06 -10.57
C SER A 227 -14.92 10.13 -9.16
N LEU A 228 -15.21 8.97 -8.54
CA LEU A 228 -15.97 8.83 -7.29
C LEU A 228 -17.30 9.60 -7.31
N GLN A 229 -17.80 9.96 -8.51
CA GLN A 229 -19.08 10.66 -8.70
C GLN A 229 -20.26 9.79 -8.27
N THR A 230 -20.04 8.48 -8.14
CA THR A 230 -21.01 7.49 -7.68
C THR A 230 -20.94 7.21 -6.17
N SER A 231 -20.34 8.11 -5.38
CA SER A 231 -20.10 7.96 -3.93
C SER A 231 -21.32 7.44 -3.16
N GLY A 232 -22.54 7.88 -3.48
CA GLY A 232 -23.77 7.36 -2.85
C GLY A 232 -23.97 5.84 -3.03
N SER A 233 -23.77 5.32 -4.23
CA SER A 233 -23.87 3.88 -4.52
C SER A 233 -22.73 3.10 -3.84
N ILE A 234 -21.53 3.65 -3.88
CA ILE A 234 -20.36 3.07 -3.20
C ILE A 234 -20.62 2.98 -1.70
N SER A 235 -21.09 4.05 -1.06
CA SER A 235 -21.39 4.10 0.37
C SER A 235 -22.40 3.04 0.78
N THR A 236 -23.50 2.86 0.04
CA THR A 236 -24.49 1.81 0.35
C THR A 236 -23.89 0.41 0.28
N ARG A 237 -23.02 0.14 -0.71
CA ARG A 237 -22.36 -1.16 -0.84
C ARG A 237 -21.34 -1.40 0.27
N LEU A 238 -20.60 -0.36 0.66
CA LEU A 238 -19.66 -0.40 1.79
C LEU A 238 -20.40 -0.69 3.11
N GLN A 239 -21.49 0.02 3.38
CA GLN A 239 -22.34 -0.19 4.56
C GLN A 239 -22.86 -1.62 4.63
N ALA A 240 -23.49 -2.11 3.56
CA ALA A 240 -24.00 -3.48 3.50
C ALA A 240 -22.91 -4.54 3.72
N PHE A 241 -21.71 -4.33 3.18
CA PHE A 241 -20.59 -5.25 3.37
C PHE A 241 -20.07 -5.23 4.80
N ILE A 242 -19.93 -4.05 5.42
CA ILE A 242 -19.47 -3.92 6.81
C ILE A 242 -20.51 -4.48 7.79
N GLU A 243 -21.81 -4.28 7.54
CA GLU A 243 -22.90 -4.88 8.33
C GLU A 243 -22.84 -6.42 8.26
N MET A 244 -22.74 -6.99 7.06
CA MET A 244 -22.58 -8.44 6.85
C MET A 244 -21.37 -9.01 7.62
N LEU A 245 -20.23 -8.29 7.61
CA LEU A 245 -19.04 -8.71 8.36
C LEU A 245 -19.25 -8.62 9.88
N SER A 246 -19.97 -7.59 10.33
CA SER A 246 -20.27 -7.40 11.76
C SER A 246 -21.15 -8.53 12.30
N GLU A 247 -22.15 -8.97 11.55
CA GLU A 247 -23.00 -10.12 11.92
C GLU A 247 -22.20 -11.43 12.00
N LYS A 248 -21.30 -11.67 11.03
CA LYS A 248 -20.42 -12.86 11.03
C LYS A 248 -19.50 -12.90 12.27
N VAL A 249 -19.13 -11.74 12.82
CA VAL A 249 -18.29 -11.64 14.02
C VAL A 249 -19.08 -11.88 15.30
N ILE A 250 -20.37 -11.50 15.34
CA ILE A 250 -21.25 -11.76 16.49
C ILE A 250 -21.57 -13.25 16.62
N HIS A 251 -21.58 -13.99 15.52
CA HIS A 251 -21.99 -15.39 15.46
C HIS A 251 -20.86 -16.42 15.47
N ASN A 252 -19.60 -15.99 15.49
CA ASN A 252 -18.40 -16.83 15.62
C ASN A 252 -17.73 -16.63 16.99
#